data_AF-A0AAE3QHL3-F1
#
_entry.id   AF-A0AAE3QHL3-F1
#
_cell.length_a   1.000
_cell.length_b   1.000
_cell.length_c   1.000
_cell.angle_alpha   90.00
_cell.angle_beta   90.00
_cell.angle_gamma   90.00
#
_symmetry.space_group_name_H-M   'P 1'
#
loop_
_entity.id
_entity.type
_entity.pdbx_description
1 polymer ?
#
loop_
_entity_poly.entity_id
_entity_poly.type
_entity_poly.pdbx_seq_one_letter_code
_entity_poly.pdbx_strand_id
1 'polypeptide(L)'
;MQKSQFRGGKKKFLFLLIPVFIFVISWVVMSLWNAILPEILQVHTITYWQAMGLLILCRILFGGFHFGPKGGPPHLREKWMNMSDEEREQLKDRFRKRWGGD
;
A
#
# COMPACT_ATOMS: atom_id res chain seq x y z
N MET A 1 -28.96 -10.88 -4.22
CA MET A 1 -28.19 -10.77 -2.95
C MET A 1 -27.15 -11.88 -2.89
N GLN A 2 -25.85 -11.60 -3.05
CA GLN A 2 -24.79 -12.55 -2.69
C GLN A 2 -23.67 -11.83 -1.94
N LYS A 3 -23.42 -12.33 -0.72
CA LYS A 3 -22.62 -11.73 0.33
C LYS A 3 -21.12 -11.87 0.07
N SER A 4 -20.45 -10.75 0.36
CA SER A 4 -19.02 -10.56 0.49
C SER A 4 -18.40 -11.32 1.67
N GLN A 5 -17.80 -12.50 1.45
CA GLN A 5 -17.08 -13.21 2.52
C GLN A 5 -15.65 -13.73 2.19
N PHE A 6 -15.14 -13.65 0.96
CA PHE A 6 -13.80 -14.18 0.64
C PHE A 6 -12.66 -13.13 0.57
N ARG A 7 -12.57 -12.22 1.55
CA ARG A 7 -11.46 -11.23 1.64
C ARG A 7 -10.54 -11.37 2.86
N GLY A 8 -10.78 -12.32 3.76
CA GLY A 8 -10.01 -12.52 5.00
C GLY A 8 -8.69 -13.28 4.84
N GLY A 9 -8.65 -14.33 4.01
CA GLY A 9 -7.45 -15.17 3.82
C GLY A 9 -6.36 -14.54 2.94
N LYS A 10 -6.75 -13.74 1.94
CA LYS A 10 -5.81 -13.12 0.98
C LYS A 10 -4.88 -12.11 1.64
N LYS A 11 -5.34 -11.42 2.69
CA LYS A 11 -4.54 -10.43 3.42
C LYS A 11 -3.42 -11.06 4.24
N LYS A 12 -3.67 -12.22 4.87
CA LYS A 12 -2.66 -12.95 5.66
C LYS A 12 -1.57 -13.55 4.75
N PHE A 13 -1.98 -14.11 3.61
CA PHE A 13 -1.05 -14.61 2.59
C PHE A 13 -0.20 -13.48 1.98
N LEU A 14 -0.82 -12.34 1.65
CA LEU A 14 -0.11 -11.17 1.15
C LEU A 14 0.87 -10.59 2.19
N PHE A 15 0.48 -10.56 3.47
CA PHE A 15 1.35 -10.09 4.55
C PHE A 15 2.61 -10.95 4.73
N LEU A 16 2.52 -12.26 4.46
CA LEU A 16 3.67 -13.18 4.47
C LEU A 16 4.48 -13.13 3.17
N LEU A 17 3.87 -12.86 2.02
CA LEU A 17 4.56 -12.79 0.73
C LEU A 17 5.43 -11.54 0.59
N ILE A 18 5.01 -10.42 1.16
CA ILE A 18 5.73 -9.14 1.10
C ILE A 18 7.18 -9.25 1.64
N PRO A 19 7.43 -9.77 2.86
CA PRO A 19 8.80 -9.90 3.35
C PRO A 19 9.62 -10.84 2.48
N VAL A 20 9.07 -12.00 2.08
CA VAL A 20 9.76 -12.96 1.20
C VAL A 20 10.20 -12.29 -0.10
N PHE A 21 9.32 -11.51 -0.72
CA PHE A 21 9.63 -10.78 -1.94
C PHE A 21 10.76 -9.75 -1.74
N ILE A 22 10.76 -9.03 -0.61
CA ILE A 22 11.82 -8.08 -0.25
C ILE A 22 13.16 -8.80 -0.05
N PHE A 23 13.17 -9.96 0.61
CA PHE A 23 14.37 -10.78 0.78
C PHE A 23 14.93 -11.23 -0.58
N VAL A 24 14.07 -11.72 -1.47
CA VAL A 24 14.48 -12.16 -2.82
C VAL A 24 15.05 -11.01 -3.64
N ILE A 25 14.37 -9.86 -3.67
CA ILE A 25 14.87 -8.68 -4.37
C ILE A 25 16.20 -8.21 -3.79
N SER A 26 16.35 -8.19 -2.46
CA SER A 26 17.59 -7.79 -1.80
C SER A 26 18.76 -8.68 -2.18
N TRP A 27 18.51 -9.99 -2.30
CA TRP A 27 19.53 -10.93 -2.76
C TRP A 27 19.91 -10.70 -4.23
N VAL A 28 18.93 -10.52 -5.12
CA VAL A 28 19.18 -10.22 -6.54
C VAL A 28 20.02 -8.95 -6.70
N VAL A 29 19.70 -7.89 -5.96
CA VAL A 29 20.45 -6.63 -6.00
C VAL A 29 21.88 -6.82 -5.51
N MET A 30 22.10 -7.58 -4.43
CA MET A 30 23.44 -7.90 -3.95
C MET A 30 24.26 -8.67 -5.00
N SER A 31 23.68 -9.72 -5.59
CA SER A 31 24.36 -10.53 -6.60
C SER A 31 24.69 -9.73 -7.85
N LEU A 32 23.74 -8.91 -8.33
CA LEU A 32 23.94 -8.07 -9.51
C LEU A 32 25.00 -7.00 -9.24
N TRP A 33 24.95 -6.36 -8.07
CA TRP A 33 25.94 -5.36 -7.68
C TRP A 33 27.34 -5.98 -7.65
N ASN A 34 27.50 -7.12 -6.97
CA ASN A 34 28.80 -7.77 -6.81
C ASN A 34 29.34 -8.36 -8.11
N ALA A 35 28.48 -8.67 -9.09
CA ALA A 35 28.89 -9.13 -10.41
C ALA A 35 29.32 -7.99 -11.34
N ILE A 36 28.64 -6.83 -11.29
CA ILE A 36 28.80 -5.78 -12.32
C ILE A 36 29.65 -4.61 -11.84
N LEU A 37 29.33 -4.04 -10.67
CA LEU A 37 29.94 -2.76 -10.27
C LEU A 37 31.42 -2.87 -9.88
N PRO A 38 31.89 -3.92 -9.18
CA PRO A 38 33.31 -4.10 -8.94
C PRO A 38 34.12 -4.23 -10.23
N GLU A 39 33.55 -4.85 -11.28
CA GLU A 39 34.23 -5.07 -12.55
C GLU A 39 34.31 -3.78 -13.39
N ILE A 40 33.23 -3.00 -13.45
CA ILE A 40 33.16 -1.81 -14.30
C ILE A 40 33.68 -0.55 -13.61
N LEU A 41 33.40 -0.38 -12.32
CA LEU A 41 33.65 0.85 -11.57
C LEU A 41 34.74 0.71 -10.51
N GLN A 42 35.37 -0.47 -10.37
CA GLN A 42 36.37 -0.78 -9.33
C GLN A 42 35.91 -0.42 -7.90
N VAL A 43 34.59 -0.45 -7.67
CA VAL A 43 34.00 -0.19 -6.35
C VAL A 43 33.96 -1.47 -5.52
N HIS A 44 33.95 -1.32 -4.20
CA HIS A 44 33.89 -2.47 -3.29
C HIS A 44 32.57 -3.25 -3.43
N THR A 45 32.66 -4.57 -3.26
CA THR A 45 31.50 -5.46 -3.13
C THR A 45 30.67 -5.08 -1.92
N ILE A 46 29.36 -5.20 -2.03
CA ILE A 46 28.42 -4.95 -0.94
C ILE A 46 28.01 -6.27 -0.27
N THR A 47 27.86 -6.21 1.06
CA THR A 47 27.28 -7.27 1.87
C THR A 47 25.75 -7.23 1.81
N TYR A 48 25.10 -8.32 2.24
CA TYR A 48 23.63 -8.41 2.26
C TYR A 48 22.97 -7.24 3.00
N TRP A 49 23.53 -6.84 4.15
CA TRP A 49 23.03 -5.72 4.95
C TRP A 49 23.17 -4.37 4.24
N GLN A 50 24.24 -4.17 3.45
CA GLN A 50 24.42 -2.96 2.64
C GLN A 50 23.43 -2.91 1.48
N ALA A 51 23.22 -4.03 0.78
CA ALA A 51 22.22 -4.12 -0.30
C ALA A 51 20.80 -3.86 0.22
N MET A 52 20.45 -4.42 1.39
CA MET A 52 19.16 -4.18 2.03
C MET A 52 19.02 -2.73 2.50
N GLY A 53 20.06 -2.14 3.09
CA GLY A 53 20.08 -0.72 3.45
C GLY A 53 19.91 0.21 2.25
N LEU A 54 20.58 -0.09 1.13
CA LEU A 54 20.46 0.65 -0.12
C LEU A 54 19.02 0.57 -0.66
N LEU A 55 18.41 -0.62 -0.64
CA LEU A 55 17.02 -0.80 -1.05
C LEU A 55 16.03 -0.04 -0.16
N ILE A 56 16.21 -0.07 1.16
CA ILE A 56 15.39 0.70 2.11
C ILE A 56 15.53 2.19 1.81
N LEU A 57 16.76 2.67 1.60
CA LEU A 57 17.02 4.07 1.27
C LEU A 57 16.34 4.47 -0.05
N CYS A 58 16.52 3.70 -1.13
CA CYS A 58 15.81 3.90 -2.39
C CYS A 58 14.28 3.87 -2.20
N ARG A 59 13.77 2.99 -1.34
CA ARG A 59 12.34 2.88 -1.06
C ARG A 59 11.79 4.07 -0.29
N ILE A 60 12.60 4.69 0.57
CA ILE A 60 12.28 5.93 1.28
C ILE A 60 12.33 7.12 0.33
N LEU A 61 13.38 7.22 -0.49
CA LEU A 61 13.62 8.33 -1.41
C LEU A 61 12.65 8.35 -2.61
N PHE A 62 12.47 7.20 -3.28
CA PHE A 62 11.67 7.10 -4.50
C PHE A 62 10.27 6.51 -4.25
N GLY A 63 10.11 5.69 -3.22
CA GLY A 63 8.84 5.03 -2.91
C GLY A 63 7.92 5.82 -1.99
N GLY A 64 8.14 7.12 -1.86
CA GLY A 64 7.52 8.06 -0.90
C GLY A 64 6.13 7.64 -0.42
N PHE A 65 5.93 7.70 0.90
CA PHE A 65 4.74 7.37 1.68
C PHE A 65 3.39 7.58 0.98
N HIS A 66 3.02 6.69 0.04
CA HIS A 66 1.66 6.57 -0.46
C HIS A 66 0.84 5.76 0.55
N PHE A 67 0.77 6.26 1.79
CA PHE A 67 -0.23 5.91 2.80
C PHE A 67 -1.35 6.95 2.84
N GLY A 68 -1.57 7.68 1.73
CA GLY A 68 -2.83 8.37 1.51
C GLY A 68 -3.95 7.32 1.51
N PRO A 69 -5.04 7.49 2.27
CA PRO A 69 -6.14 6.54 2.29
C PRO A 69 -6.61 6.37 0.84
N LYS A 70 -6.37 5.19 0.26
CA LYS A 70 -7.04 4.77 -0.98
C LYS A 70 -8.51 5.09 -0.76
N GLY A 71 -9.02 6.04 -1.54
CA GLY A 71 -10.37 6.55 -1.44
C GLY A 71 -11.33 5.42 -1.13
N GLY A 72 -12.23 5.68 -0.17
CA GLY A 72 -13.23 4.72 0.27
C GLY A 72 -13.87 3.99 -0.92
N PRO A 73 -14.32 2.74 -0.73
CA PRO A 73 -14.67 1.83 -1.80
C PRO A 73 -15.48 2.55 -2.89
N PRO A 74 -15.12 2.40 -4.19
CA PRO A 74 -15.66 3.23 -5.27
C PRO A 74 -17.18 3.32 -5.29
N HIS A 75 -17.84 2.25 -4.83
CA HIS A 75 -19.29 2.16 -4.64
C HIS A 75 -19.89 3.20 -3.66
N LEU A 76 -19.16 3.60 -2.62
CA LEU A 76 -19.58 4.68 -1.72
C LEU A 76 -19.46 6.03 -2.42
N ARG A 77 -18.38 6.28 -3.16
CA ARG A 77 -18.19 7.55 -3.88
C ARG A 77 -19.27 7.74 -4.95
N GLU A 78 -19.60 6.68 -5.69
CA GLU A 78 -20.63 6.68 -6.73
C GLU A 78 -22.04 6.89 -6.14
N LYS A 79 -22.36 6.22 -5.03
CA LYS A 79 -23.62 6.42 -4.32
C LYS A 79 -23.76 7.84 -3.75
N TRP A 80 -22.68 8.47 -3.31
CA TRP A 80 -22.69 9.85 -2.83
C TRP A 80 -22.85 10.87 -3.96
N MET A 81 -22.25 10.63 -5.13
CA MET A 81 -22.38 11.52 -6.29
C MET A 81 -23.75 11.42 -6.94
N ASN A 82 -24.39 10.25 -6.93
CA ASN A 82 -25.72 10.02 -7.51
C ASN A 82 -26.90 10.25 -6.54
N MET A 83 -26.68 10.73 -5.32
CA MET A 83 -27.78 11.14 -4.44
C MET A 83 -28.42 12.43 -4.94
N SER A 84 -29.75 12.44 -5.07
CA SER A 84 -30.53 13.66 -5.30
C SER A 84 -30.51 14.57 -4.08
N ASP A 85 -30.78 15.85 -4.26
CA ASP A 85 -30.69 16.84 -3.18
C ASP A 85 -31.69 16.55 -2.04
N GLU A 86 -32.86 16.00 -2.37
CA GLU A 86 -33.85 15.53 -1.39
C GLU A 86 -33.32 14.38 -0.52
N GLU A 87 -32.61 13.41 -1.10
CA GLU A 87 -32.03 12.31 -0.34
C GLU A 87 -30.88 12.78 0.57
N ARG A 88 -30.12 13.80 0.15
CA ARG A 88 -29.05 14.40 0.95
C ARG A 88 -29.60 15.15 2.16
N GLU A 89 -30.71 15.86 2.01
CA GLU A 89 -31.37 16.55 3.12
C GLU A 89 -31.93 15.57 4.15
N GLN A 90 -32.60 14.51 3.70
CA GLN A 90 -33.07 13.45 4.59
C GLN A 90 -31.92 12.73 5.31
N LEU A 91 -30.77 12.55 4.63
CA LEU A 91 -29.58 11.98 5.24
C LEU A 91 -29.01 12.92 6.32
N LYS A 92 -28.87 14.22 6.02
CA LYS A 92 -28.42 15.24 6.98
C LYS A 92 -29.36 15.32 8.19
N ASP A 93 -30.67 15.27 7.98
CA ASP A 93 -31.65 15.32 9.06
C ASP A 93 -31.60 14.06 9.93
N ARG A 94 -31.39 12.87 9.33
CA ARG A 94 -31.13 11.63 10.09
C ARG A 94 -29.82 11.66 10.85
N PHE A 95 -28.75 12.22 10.29
CA PHE A 95 -27.48 12.40 10.99
C PHE A 95 -27.61 13.39 12.15
N ARG A 96 -28.33 14.50 11.95
CA ARG A 96 -28.61 15.48 13.00
C ARG A 96 -29.43 14.87 14.14
N LYS A 97 -30.47 14.07 13.84
CA LYS A 97 -31.25 13.34 14.86
C LYS A 97 -30.47 12.25 15.60
N ARG A 98 -29.40 11.73 15.00
CA ARG A 98 -28.60 10.62 15.56
C ARG A 98 -27.39 11.10 16.37
N TRP A 99 -26.81 12.24 15.99
CA TRP A 99 -25.55 12.77 16.55
C TRP A 99 -25.65 14.19 17.11
N GLY A 100 -26.74 14.91 16.82
CA GLY A 100 -27.12 16.11 17.56
C GLY A 100 -27.90 15.66 18.78
N GLY A 101 -27.19 15.47 19.89
CA GLY A 101 -27.81 15.50 21.21
C GLY A 101 -28.37 16.89 21.47
N ASP A 102 -29.46 16.92 22.22
CA ASP A 102 -30.19 18.11 22.65
C ASP A 102 -29.29 19.14 23.38
#